data_AF-A0A386ZKA7-F1
#
_entry.id   AF-A0A386ZKA7-F1
#
_cell.length_a   1.000
_cell.length_b   1.000
_cell.length_c   1.000
_cell.angle_alpha   90.00
_cell.angle_beta   90.00
_cell.angle_gamma   90.00
#
_symmetry.space_group_name_H-M   'P 1'
#
loop_
_entity.id
_entity.type
_entity.pdbx_description
1 polymer ?
#
loop_
_entity_poly.entity_id
_entity_poly.type
_entity_poly.pdbx_seq_one_letter_code
_entity_poly.pdbx_strand_id
1 'polypeptide(L)'
;MTALLMGVGAVVLTMGFGVAPRAAAAPAKQADSQVLDCAGRAPAIKPNRLEPGCSSSHQYLTDVTWQVWGSDVAVGEGTYHLNTCDPACAAGNYETLHAWVVLSDPSKGRFTKATIVDSKGQWTTTMPVQ
;
A
#
# COMPACT_ATOMS: atom_id res chain seq x y z
N MET A 1 -59.13 46.43 53.76
CA MET A 1 -60.07 45.35 53.35
C MET A 1 -59.29 44.37 52.50
N THR A 2 -59.32 43.14 52.98
CA THR A 2 -58.75 41.89 52.48
C THR A 2 -59.11 41.61 51.01
N ALA A 3 -58.18 41.05 50.23
CA ALA A 3 -58.47 39.93 49.32
C ALA A 3 -57.16 39.33 48.77
N LEU A 4 -56.81 38.15 49.29
CA LEU A 4 -55.98 37.16 48.62
C LEU A 4 -56.63 36.76 47.29
N LEU A 5 -55.82 36.54 46.26
CA LEU A 5 -56.17 35.65 45.14
C LEU A 5 -55.00 34.71 44.85
N MET A 6 -55.39 33.44 44.69
CA MET A 6 -54.59 32.23 44.66
C MET A 6 -53.87 32.06 43.31
N GLY A 7 -52.82 31.24 43.33
CA GLY A 7 -51.86 31.08 42.23
C GLY A 7 -52.36 30.30 41.01
N VAL A 8 -51.46 30.21 40.03
CA VAL A 8 -51.38 29.10 39.09
C VAL A 8 -49.89 28.84 38.86
N GLY A 9 -49.43 27.66 39.28
CA GLY A 9 -48.05 27.21 39.07
C GLY A 9 -47.80 26.95 37.59
N ALA A 10 -46.80 27.61 37.02
CA ALA A 10 -46.30 27.30 35.70
C ALA A 10 -45.49 26.00 35.76
N VAL A 11 -46.07 24.91 35.24
CA VAL A 11 -45.34 23.66 35.00
C VAL A 11 -44.39 23.91 33.83
N VAL A 12 -43.12 24.15 34.12
CA VAL A 12 -42.06 24.23 33.11
C VAL A 12 -41.66 22.79 32.75
N LEU A 13 -42.26 22.24 31.69
CA LEU A 13 -41.79 21.00 31.06
C LEU A 13 -40.50 21.29 30.30
N THR A 14 -39.35 21.06 30.94
CA THR A 14 -38.06 21.02 30.25
C THR A 14 -37.98 19.75 29.42
N MET A 15 -38.31 19.85 28.12
CA MET A 15 -37.92 18.84 27.14
C MET A 15 -36.39 18.78 27.08
N GLY A 16 -35.80 17.82 27.82
CA GLY A 16 -34.38 17.53 27.75
C GLY A 16 -34.03 16.99 26.36
N PHE A 17 -33.49 17.84 25.49
CA PHE A 17 -32.74 17.39 24.32
C PHE A 17 -31.41 16.82 24.82
N GLY A 18 -31.39 15.53 25.12
CA GLY A 18 -30.16 14.79 25.38
C GLY A 18 -29.32 14.71 24.11
N VAL A 19 -28.36 15.63 23.95
CA VAL A 19 -27.32 15.49 22.92
C VAL A 19 -26.32 14.45 23.43
N ALA A 20 -26.54 13.19 23.06
CA ALA A 20 -25.54 12.14 23.31
C ALA A 20 -24.25 12.49 22.54
N PRO A 21 -23.06 12.37 23.14
CA PRO A 21 -21.82 12.63 22.44
C PRO A 21 -21.66 11.56 21.35
N ARG A 22 -21.56 11.98 20.09
CA ARG A 22 -21.20 11.08 19.00
C ARG A 22 -19.73 10.71 19.17
N ALA A 23 -19.48 9.50 19.65
CA ALA A 23 -18.12 8.96 19.69
C ALA A 23 -17.52 9.07 18.28
N ALA A 24 -16.40 9.78 18.16
CA ALA A 24 -15.66 9.85 16.91
C ALA A 24 -15.13 8.43 16.61
N ALA A 25 -15.56 7.85 15.49
CA ALA A 25 -14.99 6.60 15.02
C ALA A 25 -13.51 6.86 14.69
N ALA A 26 -12.62 6.04 15.24
CA ALA A 26 -11.23 6.04 14.83
C ALA A 26 -11.14 5.78 13.31
N PRO A 27 -10.21 6.41 12.59
CA PRO A 27 -10.02 6.12 11.17
C PRO A 27 -9.75 4.63 11.00
N ALA A 28 -10.51 3.98 10.12
CA ALA A 28 -10.27 2.59 9.77
C ALA A 28 -8.88 2.47 9.15
N LYS A 29 -8.08 1.50 9.61
CA LYS A 29 -6.78 1.21 8.99
C LYS A 29 -7.03 0.73 7.57
N GLN A 30 -6.46 1.45 6.59
CA GLN A 30 -6.53 1.04 5.18
C GLN A 30 -5.87 -0.33 5.02
N ALA A 31 -6.49 -1.21 4.23
CA ALA A 31 -5.92 -2.52 3.93
C ALA A 31 -4.64 -2.36 3.09
N ASP A 32 -3.68 -3.25 3.33
CA ASP A 32 -2.42 -3.29 2.58
C ASP A 32 -2.67 -3.59 1.10
N SER A 33 -1.94 -2.91 0.22
CA SER A 33 -2.02 -3.17 -1.22
C SER A 33 -1.28 -4.45 -1.58
N GLN A 34 -1.82 -5.22 -2.51
CA GLN A 34 -1.19 -6.41 -3.08
C GLN A 34 -0.27 -6.04 -4.26
N VAL A 35 0.59 -6.97 -4.66
CA VAL A 35 1.30 -6.89 -5.94
C VAL A 35 0.94 -8.10 -6.78
N LEU A 36 0.60 -7.85 -8.05
CA LEU A 36 0.52 -8.88 -9.07
C LEU A 36 1.71 -8.68 -10.01
N ASP A 37 2.49 -9.74 -10.20
CA ASP A 37 3.70 -9.66 -11.00
C ASP A 37 3.57 -10.47 -12.30
N CYS A 38 4.62 -10.38 -13.11
CA CYS A 38 4.59 -10.89 -14.48
C CYS A 38 4.88 -12.39 -14.57
N ALA A 39 5.18 -13.05 -13.44
CA ALA A 39 5.42 -14.48 -13.37
C ALA A 39 4.12 -15.32 -13.43
N GLY A 40 2.95 -14.68 -13.62
CA GLY A 40 1.66 -15.37 -13.70
C GLY A 40 1.19 -15.94 -12.35
N ARG A 41 1.72 -15.43 -11.23
CA ARG A 41 1.32 -15.84 -9.88
C ARG A 41 0.07 -15.11 -9.41
N ALA A 42 -0.60 -15.64 -8.39
CA ALA A 42 -1.69 -14.92 -7.73
C ALA A 42 -1.17 -13.62 -7.10
N PRO A 43 -1.99 -12.55 -7.00
CA PRO A 43 -1.63 -11.35 -6.26
C PRO A 43 -1.19 -11.69 -4.84
N ALA A 44 -0.13 -11.04 -4.35
CA ALA A 44 0.49 -11.38 -3.07
C ALA A 44 0.78 -10.15 -2.21
N ILE A 45 0.82 -10.38 -0.89
CA ILE A 45 1.38 -9.46 0.10
C ILE A 45 2.77 -9.97 0.47
N LYS A 46 3.78 -9.09 0.42
CA LYS A 46 5.17 -9.38 0.80
C LYS A 46 5.76 -10.63 0.13
N PRO A 47 5.72 -10.78 -1.21
CA PRO A 47 6.31 -11.94 -1.86
C PRO A 47 7.85 -11.92 -1.71
N ASN A 48 8.47 -13.09 -1.55
CA ASN A 48 9.94 -13.22 -1.51
C ASN A 48 10.60 -13.20 -2.90
N ARG A 49 9.79 -13.24 -3.97
CA ARG A 49 10.19 -13.19 -5.38
C ARG A 49 9.24 -12.27 -6.12
N LEU A 50 9.77 -11.38 -6.95
CA LEU A 50 8.98 -10.43 -7.72
C LEU A 50 9.50 -10.37 -9.16
N GLU A 51 8.61 -10.45 -10.15
CA GLU A 51 8.98 -10.28 -11.56
C GLU A 51 8.32 -9.03 -12.15
N PRO A 52 8.98 -7.86 -12.08
CA PRO A 52 8.42 -6.61 -12.56
C PRO A 52 8.64 -6.40 -14.07
N GLY A 53 7.82 -5.55 -14.69
CA GLY A 53 8.05 -5.02 -16.04
C GLY A 53 7.48 -5.81 -17.23
N CYS A 54 7.06 -7.07 -17.04
CA CYS A 54 6.35 -7.91 -18.03
C CYS A 54 6.99 -7.90 -19.43
N SER A 55 8.32 -7.79 -19.48
CA SER A 55 9.09 -7.63 -20.71
C SER A 55 9.70 -8.96 -21.14
N SER A 56 10.09 -9.07 -22.41
CA SER A 56 10.83 -10.23 -22.94
C SER A 56 12.24 -10.37 -22.37
N SER A 57 12.77 -9.31 -21.75
CA SER A 57 14.13 -9.26 -21.24
C SER A 57 14.29 -9.90 -19.86
N HIS A 58 13.30 -10.67 -19.39
CA HIS A 58 13.25 -11.44 -18.14
C HIS A 58 14.10 -10.83 -17.00
N GLN A 59 13.45 -10.12 -16.09
CA GLN A 59 14.09 -9.49 -14.95
C GLN A 59 13.30 -9.81 -13.69
N TYR A 60 13.97 -10.19 -12.61
CA TYR A 60 13.27 -10.58 -11.39
C TYR A 60 14.11 -10.30 -10.14
N LEU A 61 13.43 -10.17 -9.00
CA LEU A 61 14.02 -10.15 -7.68
C LEU A 61 13.82 -11.49 -6.98
N THR A 62 14.85 -11.96 -6.29
CA THR A 62 14.77 -13.06 -5.31
C THR A 62 15.16 -12.57 -3.93
N ASP A 63 14.88 -13.41 -2.92
CA ASP A 63 15.30 -13.20 -1.53
C ASP A 63 14.83 -11.86 -0.96
N VAL A 64 13.64 -11.44 -1.41
CA VAL A 64 13.11 -10.13 -1.06
C VAL A 64 12.67 -10.11 0.40
N THR A 65 13.24 -9.19 1.16
CA THR A 65 12.87 -8.91 2.55
C THR A 65 12.22 -7.53 2.62
N TRP A 66 10.99 -7.49 3.12
CA TRP A 66 10.18 -6.26 3.18
C TRP A 66 10.34 -5.57 4.52
N GLN A 67 10.80 -4.32 4.48
CA GLN A 67 10.94 -3.46 5.66
C GLN A 67 9.67 -2.63 5.88
N VAL A 68 9.04 -2.19 4.78
CA VAL A 68 7.79 -1.44 4.79
C VAL A 68 6.79 -2.12 3.88
N TRP A 69 5.54 -2.20 4.33
CA TRP A 69 4.41 -2.60 3.50
C TRP A 69 3.14 -1.92 4.01
N GLY A 70 2.43 -1.22 3.14
CA GLY A 70 1.18 -0.56 3.46
C GLY A 70 0.27 -0.46 2.24
N SER A 71 -0.75 0.39 2.32
CA SER A 71 -1.66 0.65 1.20
C SER A 71 -1.01 1.45 0.07
N ASP A 72 -0.08 2.34 0.40
CA ASP A 72 0.43 3.35 -0.54
C ASP A 72 1.83 3.06 -1.07
N VAL A 73 2.65 2.41 -0.24
CA VAL A 73 4.03 2.06 -0.57
C VAL A 73 4.43 0.75 0.09
N ALA A 74 5.29 -0.01 -0.57
CA ALA A 74 6.08 -1.06 0.04
C ALA A 74 7.56 -0.87 -0.30
N VAL A 75 8.44 -1.15 0.65
CA VAL A 75 9.89 -1.03 0.49
C VAL A 75 10.53 -2.32 0.97
N GLY A 76 11.35 -2.92 0.12
CA GLY A 76 12.12 -4.10 0.43
C GLY A 76 13.48 -4.06 -0.24
N GLU A 77 14.30 -5.05 0.09
CA GLU A 77 15.60 -5.28 -0.52
C GLU A 77 15.71 -6.74 -0.92
N GLY A 78 16.55 -7.02 -1.91
CA GLY A 78 16.78 -8.38 -2.36
C GLY A 78 17.85 -8.45 -3.43
N THR A 79 17.85 -9.55 -4.18
CA THR A 79 18.79 -9.78 -5.26
C THR A 79 18.07 -9.60 -6.59
N TYR A 80 18.46 -8.57 -7.35
CA TYR A 80 17.92 -8.28 -8.67
C TYR A 80 18.74 -9.01 -9.74
N HIS A 81 18.05 -9.69 -10.64
CA HIS A 81 18.60 -10.43 -11.77
C HIS A 81 18.11 -9.78 -13.05
N LEU A 82 19.05 -9.29 -13.86
CA LEU A 82 18.78 -8.64 -15.13
C LEU A 82 19.39 -9.47 -16.25
N ASN A 83 18.57 -9.99 -17.16
CA ASN A 83 19.10 -10.65 -18.34
C ASN A 83 19.78 -9.62 -19.25
N THR A 84 21.05 -9.84 -19.57
CA THR A 84 21.83 -8.95 -20.44
C THR A 84 21.44 -9.07 -21.90
N CYS A 85 20.73 -10.15 -22.27
CA CYS A 85 20.26 -10.43 -23.62
C CYS A 85 21.37 -10.44 -24.69
N ASP A 86 22.62 -10.72 -24.30
CA ASP A 86 23.75 -10.83 -25.21
C ASP A 86 24.20 -12.30 -25.32
N PRO A 87 24.16 -12.94 -26.51
CA PRO A 87 23.70 -12.41 -27.81
C PRO A 87 22.18 -12.42 -27.99
N ALA A 88 21.44 -13.12 -27.14
CA ALA A 88 19.97 -13.16 -27.17
C ALA A 88 19.39 -13.44 -25.78
N CYS A 89 18.21 -12.90 -25.45
CA CYS A 89 17.57 -13.10 -24.14
C CYS A 89 17.31 -14.58 -23.79
N ALA A 90 17.03 -15.42 -24.80
CA ALA A 90 16.84 -16.86 -24.60
C ALA A 90 18.08 -17.59 -24.06
N ALA A 91 19.27 -16.97 -24.15
CA ALA A 91 20.50 -17.50 -23.57
C ALA A 91 20.48 -17.48 -22.03
N GLY A 92 19.70 -16.58 -21.41
CA GLY A 92 19.58 -16.49 -19.96
C GLY A 92 20.87 -16.05 -19.26
N ASN A 93 21.58 -15.08 -19.84
CA ASN A 93 22.78 -14.49 -19.21
C ASN A 93 22.34 -13.39 -18.26
N TYR A 94 22.52 -13.57 -16.95
CA TYR A 94 22.06 -12.61 -15.94
C TYR A 94 23.21 -11.88 -15.28
N GLU A 95 23.07 -10.56 -15.18
CA GLU A 95 23.79 -9.75 -14.20
C GLU A 95 22.97 -9.67 -12.91
N THR A 96 23.66 -9.85 -11.78
CA THR A 96 23.03 -9.90 -10.47
C THR A 96 23.62 -8.85 -9.56
N LEU A 97 22.74 -8.08 -8.89
CA LEU A 97 23.15 -7.11 -7.87
C LEU A 97 22.18 -7.12 -6.70
N HIS A 98 22.67 -6.71 -5.53
CA HIS A 98 21.78 -6.35 -4.44
C HIS A 98 21.06 -5.05 -4.80
N ALA A 99 19.75 -5.02 -4.58
CA ALA A 99 18.92 -3.89 -4.95
C ALA A 99 17.77 -3.66 -3.95
N TRP A 100 17.35 -2.41 -3.85
CA TRP A 100 16.11 -2.01 -3.21
C TRP A 100 14.97 -2.06 -4.22
N VAL A 101 13.79 -2.43 -3.74
CA VAL A 101 12.53 -2.37 -4.48
C VAL A 101 11.53 -1.49 -3.76
N VAL A 102 10.95 -0.55 -4.49
CA VAL A 102 9.84 0.29 -4.03
C VAL A 102 8.62 -0.01 -4.89
N LEU A 103 7.56 -0.51 -4.25
CA LEU A 103 6.25 -0.63 -4.87
C LEU A 103 5.41 0.60 -4.55
N SER A 104 4.76 1.18 -5.55
CA SER A 104 4.04 2.45 -5.42
C SER A 104 2.91 2.57 -6.44
N ASP A 105 2.27 3.74 -6.43
CA ASP A 105 1.12 4.11 -7.27
C ASP A 105 0.00 3.06 -7.18
N PRO A 106 -0.58 2.83 -5.98
CA PRO A 106 -1.62 1.84 -5.84
C PRO A 106 -2.88 2.23 -6.62
N SER A 107 -3.52 1.25 -7.24
CA SER A 107 -4.83 1.36 -7.85
C SER A 107 -5.67 0.13 -7.49
N LYS A 108 -6.88 0.36 -6.97
CA LYS A 108 -7.80 -0.71 -6.56
C LYS A 108 -7.17 -1.75 -5.60
N GLY A 109 -6.35 -1.28 -4.65
CA GLY A 109 -5.68 -2.13 -3.67
C GLY A 109 -4.53 -2.96 -4.23
N ARG A 110 -3.95 -2.56 -5.36
CA ARG A 110 -2.74 -3.16 -5.93
C ARG A 110 -1.73 -2.11 -6.30
N PHE A 111 -0.46 -2.34 -6.00
CA PHE A 111 0.63 -1.55 -6.56
C PHE A 111 0.65 -1.69 -8.08
N THR A 112 0.96 -0.61 -8.79
CA THR A 112 1.04 -0.61 -10.27
C THR A 112 2.44 -0.29 -10.78
N LYS A 113 3.34 0.15 -9.89
CA LYS A 113 4.71 0.57 -10.23
C LYS A 113 5.72 -0.09 -9.31
N ALA A 114 6.80 -0.60 -9.89
CA ALA A 114 8.00 -1.05 -9.18
C ALA A 114 9.20 -0.21 -9.60
N THR A 115 9.91 0.34 -8.62
CA THR A 115 11.18 1.05 -8.81
C THR A 115 12.29 0.24 -8.16
N ILE A 116 13.29 -0.14 -8.94
CA ILE A 116 14.47 -0.88 -8.48
C ILE A 116 15.65 0.08 -8.44
N VAL A 117 16.37 0.09 -7.32
CA VAL A 117 17.51 0.96 -7.06
C VAL A 117 18.69 0.10 -6.65
N ASP A 118 19.88 0.31 -7.22
CA ASP A 118 21.07 -0.42 -6.79
C ASP A 118 21.48 -0.06 -5.34
N SER A 119 22.38 -0.83 -4.74
CA SER A 119 22.88 -0.57 -3.37
C SER A 119 23.48 0.83 -3.17
N LYS A 120 23.92 1.50 -4.24
CA LYS A 120 24.62 2.78 -4.17
C LYS A 120 23.71 3.97 -4.50
N GLY A 121 22.46 3.72 -4.88
CA GLY A 121 21.56 4.73 -5.43
C GLY A 121 22.04 5.35 -6.75
N GLN A 122 22.97 4.70 -7.46
CA GLN A 122 23.58 5.24 -8.68
C GLN A 122 22.80 4.83 -9.93
N TRP A 123 22.21 3.64 -9.91
CA TRP A 123 21.32 3.13 -10.95
C TRP A 123 19.90 2.96 -10.42
N THR A 124 18.93 3.34 -11.22
CA THR A 124 17.51 3.17 -10.92
C THR A 124 16.75 2.84 -12.18
N THR A 125 15.83 1.89 -12.09
CA THR A 125 14.86 1.60 -13.14
C THR A 125 13.46 1.58 -12.55
N THR A 126 12.48 2.02 -13.33
CA THR A 126 11.08 2.01 -12.94
C THR A 126 10.27 1.35 -14.03
N MET A 127 9.39 0.44 -13.64
CA MET A 127 8.61 -0.38 -14.56
C MET A 127 7.25 -0.72 -13.96
N PRO A 128 6.26 -1.05 -14.80
CA PRO A 128 4.95 -1.45 -14.30
C PRO A 128 4.99 -2.81 -13.61
N VAL A 129 4.02 -3.03 -12.72
CA VAL A 129 3.54 -4.34 -12.27
C VAL A 129 2.06 -4.46 -12.66
N GLN A 130 1.46 -5.65 -12.61
CA GLN A 130 0.12 -5.90 -13.18
C GLN A 130 -1.07 -5.48 -12.30
#